data_AF-A0AAU2YWS2-F1
#
_entry.id   AF-A0AAU2YWS2-F1
#
_cell.length_a   1.000
_cell.length_b   1.000
_cell.length_c   1.000
_cell.angle_alpha   90.00
_cell.angle_beta   90.00
_cell.angle_gamma   90.00
#
_symmetry.space_group_name_H-M   'P 1'
#
loop_
_entity.id
_entity.type
_entity.pdbx_description
1 polymer ?
#
loop_
_entity_poly.entity_id
_entity_poly.type
_entity_poly.pdbx_seq_one_letter_code
_entity_poly.pdbx_strand_id
1 'polypeptide(L)'
;MSVRESLVDRWSEVVWWDYVIALLLMSGHLAVVRGSGRGDWLAWIGSEQRVSLYGTAAGVVSAIGGLSSIAISIYLSSNGERIRAVRRNYQSELRRNWKALLVATAVICMGCLIAQGLDDKTDSHKARYLFEAVMALALVRFLRMLWLLDSMMKVNDRDQSDPEPRPAPRFDPNWRQRRRNRAL
;
A
#
# COMPACT_ATOMS: atom_id res chain seq x y z
N MET A 1 -20.43 13.98 3.01
CA MET A 1 -19.05 13.45 2.96
C MET A 1 -18.73 12.88 4.33
N SER A 2 -18.54 11.58 4.40
CA SER A 2 -18.23 10.88 5.65
C SER A 2 -16.80 11.19 6.09
N VAL A 3 -16.54 11.28 7.40
CA VAL A 3 -15.18 11.46 7.98
C VAL A 3 -14.20 10.43 7.41
N ARG A 4 -14.70 9.23 7.09
CA ARG A 4 -13.94 8.15 6.46
C ARG A 4 -13.49 8.49 5.03
N GLU A 5 -14.30 9.18 4.24
CA GLU A 5 -13.93 9.63 2.88
C GLU A 5 -12.81 10.68 2.95
N SER A 6 -12.87 11.61 3.92
CA SER A 6 -11.84 12.65 4.07
C SER A 6 -10.49 12.11 4.58
N LEU A 7 -10.51 11.06 5.41
CA LEU A 7 -9.31 10.39 5.88
C LEU A 7 -8.65 9.59 4.76
N VAL A 8 -9.45 8.94 3.92
CA VAL A 8 -8.97 8.18 2.75
C VAL A 8 -8.35 9.10 1.70
N ASP A 9 -8.95 10.26 1.41
CA ASP A 9 -8.38 11.27 0.52
C ASP A 9 -7.06 11.83 1.06
N ARG A 10 -7.03 12.26 2.34
CA ARG A 10 -5.81 12.80 2.95
C ARG A 10 -4.68 11.78 3.06
N TRP A 11 -5.00 10.51 3.31
CA TRP A 11 -3.97 9.49 3.45
C TRP A 11 -3.43 9.04 2.08
N SER A 12 -4.26 9.12 1.03
CA SER A 12 -3.89 8.98 -0.38
C SER A 12 -2.97 10.11 -0.87
N GLU A 13 -3.33 11.37 -0.62
CA GLU A 13 -2.57 12.55 -1.09
C GLU A 13 -1.18 12.66 -0.47
N VAL A 14 -1.02 12.15 0.75
CA VAL A 14 0.08 12.55 1.62
C VAL A 14 1.00 11.37 1.93
N VAL A 15 1.74 10.94 0.91
CA VAL A 15 2.74 9.84 0.95
C VAL A 15 3.82 10.05 2.02
N TRP A 16 4.07 11.29 2.45
CA TRP A 16 5.08 11.57 3.47
C TRP A 16 4.70 11.05 4.86
N TRP A 17 3.40 10.81 5.14
CA TRP A 17 2.97 10.21 6.41
C TRP A 17 3.57 8.85 6.66
N ASP A 18 3.87 8.06 5.64
CA ASP A 18 4.50 6.75 5.83
C ASP A 18 5.89 6.90 6.44
N TYR A 19 6.63 7.94 6.06
CA TYR A 19 7.93 8.24 6.64
C TYR A 19 7.79 8.75 8.07
N VAL A 20 6.76 9.54 8.38
CA VAL A 20 6.49 10.01 9.75
C VAL A 20 6.10 8.86 10.66
N ILE A 21 5.22 7.97 10.21
CA ILE A 21 4.78 6.79 10.96
C ILE A 21 5.96 5.84 11.17
N ALA A 22 6.73 5.58 10.12
CA ALA A 22 7.95 4.77 10.24
C ALA A 22 8.97 5.41 11.20
N LEU A 23 9.15 6.73 11.12
CA LEU A 23 10.03 7.47 12.02
C LEU A 23 9.53 7.46 13.46
N LEU A 24 8.23 7.59 13.70
CA LEU A 24 7.62 7.50 15.03
C LEU A 24 7.72 6.09 15.61
N LEU A 25 7.44 5.05 14.82
CA LEU A 25 7.61 3.66 15.22
C LEU A 25 9.07 3.37 15.57
N MET A 26 10.01 3.82 14.73
CA MET A 26 11.43 3.64 14.98
C MET A 26 11.90 4.44 16.19
N SER A 27 11.45 5.69 16.34
CA SER A 27 11.81 6.54 17.48
C SER A 27 11.26 5.98 18.78
N GLY A 28 10.03 5.47 18.76
CA GLY A 28 9.40 4.79 19.90
C GLY A 28 10.14 3.51 20.26
N HIS A 29 10.50 2.68 19.27
CA HIS A 29 11.29 1.48 19.49
C HIS A 29 12.67 1.80 20.06
N LEU A 30 13.40 2.76 19.48
CA LEU A 30 14.70 3.24 19.98
C LEU A 30 14.61 3.80 21.40
N ALA A 31 13.54 4.54 21.72
CA ALA A 31 13.30 5.06 23.07
C ALA A 31 13.05 3.93 24.07
N VAL A 32 12.29 2.91 23.68
CA VAL A 32 12.08 1.70 24.50
C VAL A 32 13.40 0.97 24.71
N VAL A 33 14.15 0.69 23.64
CA VAL A 33 15.44 -0.04 23.72
C VAL A 33 16.46 0.73 24.56
N ARG A 34 16.57 2.06 24.39
CA ARG A 34 17.44 2.90 25.22
C ARG A 34 16.99 2.99 26.68
N GLY A 35 15.68 3.04 26.93
CA GLY A 35 15.13 3.21 28.26
C GLY A 35 15.12 1.93 29.10
N SER A 36 14.88 0.77 28.48
CA SER A 36 14.77 -0.52 29.18
C SER A 36 16.08 -1.33 29.15
N GLY A 37 17.04 -0.95 28.30
CA GLY A 37 18.27 -1.73 28.05
C GLY A 37 17.99 -3.12 27.45
N ARG A 38 16.73 -3.38 27.05
CA ARG A 38 16.23 -4.66 26.53
C ARG A 38 15.43 -4.39 25.26
N GLY A 39 15.78 -5.08 24.18
CA GLY A 39 15.05 -5.00 22.91
C GLY A 39 15.90 -4.98 21.65
N ASP A 40 17.23 -5.04 21.74
CA ASP A 40 18.07 -5.44 20.59
C ASP A 40 17.79 -6.91 20.29
N TRP A 41 16.76 -7.15 19.47
CA TRP A 41 16.31 -8.48 19.08
C TRP A 41 17.30 -9.16 18.13
N LEU A 42 18.37 -8.48 17.72
CA LEU A 42 19.46 -9.03 16.92
C LEU A 42 20.73 -9.27 17.75
N ALA A 43 20.76 -8.86 19.03
CA ALA A 43 21.89 -9.05 19.93
C ALA A 43 22.20 -10.52 20.21
N TRP A 44 21.15 -11.34 20.35
CA TRP A 44 21.26 -12.77 20.63
C TRP A 44 21.64 -13.63 19.41
N ILE A 45 21.63 -13.09 18.19
CA ILE A 45 21.92 -13.82 16.94
C ILE A 45 23.41 -13.67 16.58
N GLY A 46 24.05 -14.74 16.11
CA GLY A 46 25.45 -14.69 15.62
C GLY A 46 25.61 -13.86 14.34
N SER A 47 26.80 -13.29 14.07
CA SER A 47 26.99 -12.40 12.91
C SER A 47 26.69 -13.09 11.56
N GLU A 48 27.15 -14.33 11.37
CA GLU A 48 26.86 -15.09 10.13
C GLU A 48 25.35 -15.25 9.90
N GLN A 49 24.61 -15.50 10.97
CA GLN A 49 23.17 -15.71 10.94
C GLN A 49 22.41 -14.39 10.71
N ARG A 50 22.95 -13.25 11.19
CA ARG A 50 22.46 -11.90 10.87
C ARG A 50 22.66 -11.54 9.41
N VAL A 51 23.84 -11.81 8.84
CA VAL A 51 24.14 -11.57 7.42
C VAL A 51 23.16 -12.33 6.52
N SER A 52 22.89 -13.60 6.85
CA SER A 52 21.89 -14.41 6.16
C SER A 52 20.47 -13.83 6.30
N LEU A 53 20.10 -13.37 7.50
CA LEU A 53 18.80 -12.74 7.76
C LEU A 53 18.60 -11.46 6.93
N TYR A 54 19.62 -10.61 6.83
CA TYR A 54 19.52 -9.37 6.05
C TYR A 54 19.28 -9.65 4.56
N GLY A 55 20.01 -10.60 3.99
CA GLY A 55 19.80 -11.05 2.61
C GLY A 55 18.41 -11.67 2.40
N THR A 56 17.96 -12.50 3.34
CA THR A 56 16.63 -13.11 3.29
C THR A 56 15.52 -12.06 3.33
N ALA A 57 15.65 -11.07 4.22
CA ALA A 57 14.70 -9.97 4.34
C ALA A 57 14.65 -9.12 3.06
N ALA A 58 15.80 -8.82 2.44
CA ALA A 58 15.83 -8.15 1.14
C ALA A 58 15.09 -8.97 0.06
N GLY A 59 15.24 -10.29 0.07
CA GLY A 59 14.50 -11.20 -0.81
C GLY A 59 12.98 -11.12 -0.61
N VAL A 60 12.52 -11.18 0.65
CA VAL A 60 11.08 -11.07 0.98
C VAL A 60 10.51 -9.72 0.56
N VAL A 61 11.21 -8.63 0.86
CA VAL A 61 10.79 -7.27 0.47
C VAL A 61 10.72 -7.14 -1.05
N SER A 62 11.69 -7.71 -1.78
CA SER A 62 11.68 -7.73 -3.24
C SER A 62 10.48 -8.50 -3.80
N ALA A 63 10.16 -9.66 -3.24
CA ALA A 63 8.99 -10.45 -3.63
C ALA A 63 7.67 -9.68 -3.41
N ILE A 64 7.55 -8.98 -2.27
CA ILE A 64 6.44 -8.07 -1.97
C ILE A 64 6.36 -6.93 -2.99
N GLY A 65 7.51 -6.35 -3.37
CA GLY A 65 7.60 -5.37 -4.46
C GLY A 65 7.06 -5.92 -5.78
N GLY A 66 7.38 -7.18 -6.10
CA GLY A 66 6.83 -7.88 -7.28
C GLY A 66 5.31 -8.00 -7.25
N LEU A 67 4.73 -8.34 -6.09
CA LEU A 67 3.27 -8.38 -5.90
C LEU A 67 2.61 -7.01 -6.15
N SER A 68 3.30 -5.91 -5.81
CA SER A 68 2.82 -4.56 -6.11
C SER A 68 2.66 -4.35 -7.62
N SER A 69 3.56 -4.91 -8.44
CA SER A 69 3.46 -4.82 -9.90
C SER A 69 2.22 -5.53 -10.44
N ILE A 70 1.83 -6.66 -9.83
CA ILE A 70 0.61 -7.40 -10.21
C ILE A 70 -0.63 -6.55 -9.90
N ALA A 71 -0.66 -5.91 -8.72
CA ALA A 71 -1.75 -4.99 -8.34
C ALA A 71 -1.90 -3.84 -9.35
N ILE A 72 -0.79 -3.26 -9.82
CA ILE A 72 -0.79 -2.22 -10.87
C ILE A 72 -1.36 -2.77 -12.18
N SER A 73 -0.95 -3.98 -12.59
CA SER A 73 -1.45 -4.61 -13.81
C SER A 73 -2.96 -4.85 -13.77
N ILE A 74 -3.49 -5.32 -12.63
CA ILE A 74 -4.94 -5.48 -12.41
C ILE A 74 -5.64 -4.13 -12.51
N TYR A 75 -5.10 -3.09 -11.87
CA TYR A 75 -5.65 -1.74 -11.97
C TYR A 75 -5.69 -1.22 -13.42
N LEU A 76 -4.64 -1.50 -14.21
CA LEU A 76 -4.57 -1.08 -15.60
C LEU A 76 -5.57 -1.84 -16.49
N SER A 77 -5.82 -3.12 -16.22
CA SER A 77 -6.71 -3.98 -17.01
C SER A 77 -8.21 -3.79 -16.69
N SER A 78 -8.56 -3.30 -15.50
CA SER A 78 -9.96 -3.02 -15.16
C SER A 78 -10.54 -1.83 -15.94
N ASN A 79 -11.74 -2.03 -16.53
CA ASN A 79 -12.42 -1.08 -17.42
C ASN A 79 -13.83 -0.65 -16.93
N GLY A 80 -14.17 -0.88 -15.67
CA GLY A 80 -15.47 -0.49 -15.11
C GLY A 80 -15.68 1.03 -15.09
N GLU A 81 -16.94 1.47 -15.01
CA GLU A 81 -17.32 2.89 -15.12
C GLU A 81 -16.79 3.71 -13.94
N ARG A 82 -16.80 3.15 -12.72
CA ARG A 82 -16.23 3.81 -11.53
C ARG A 82 -14.71 3.81 -11.58
N ILE A 83 -14.06 2.74 -12.03
CA ILE A 83 -12.60 2.75 -12.24
C ILE A 83 -12.20 3.79 -13.30
N ARG A 84 -13.01 3.97 -14.35
CA ARG A 84 -12.79 5.05 -15.34
C ARG A 84 -12.99 6.45 -14.75
N ALA A 85 -13.91 6.63 -13.80
CA ALA A 85 -14.08 7.89 -13.09
C ALA A 85 -12.90 8.17 -12.13
N VAL A 86 -12.45 7.16 -11.39
CA VAL A 86 -11.25 7.23 -10.52
C VAL A 86 -10.01 7.56 -11.35
N ARG A 87 -9.82 6.91 -12.50
CA ARG A 87 -8.69 7.19 -13.39
C ARG A 87 -8.73 8.61 -13.94
N ARG A 88 -9.91 9.16 -14.25
CA ARG A 88 -10.03 10.55 -14.73
C ARG A 88 -9.70 11.58 -13.65
N ASN A 89 -10.08 11.33 -12.40
CA ASN A 89 -9.93 12.31 -11.32
C ASN A 89 -8.62 12.16 -10.52
N TYR A 90 -8.06 10.95 -10.42
CA TYR A 90 -6.96 10.63 -9.49
C TYR A 90 -5.76 9.94 -10.16
N GLN A 91 -5.62 9.94 -11.50
CA GLN A 91 -4.52 9.23 -12.18
C GLN A 91 -3.12 9.71 -11.76
N SER A 92 -2.92 11.01 -11.54
CA SER A 92 -1.62 11.57 -11.14
C SER A 92 -1.23 11.16 -9.72
N GLU A 93 -2.15 11.31 -8.78
CA GLU A 93 -2.10 10.88 -7.37
C GLU A 93 -1.73 9.40 -7.26
N LEU A 94 -2.44 8.56 -8.00
CA LEU A 94 -2.28 7.12 -7.97
C LEU A 94 -0.92 6.70 -8.54
N ARG A 95 -0.52 7.28 -9.68
CA ARG A 95 0.80 7.03 -10.29
C ARG A 95 1.93 7.44 -9.36
N ARG A 96 1.79 8.57 -8.65
CA ARG A 96 2.77 9.04 -7.67
C ARG A 96 2.87 8.08 -6.48
N ASN A 97 1.74 7.59 -5.96
CA ASN A 97 1.71 6.58 -4.89
C ASN A 97 2.40 5.27 -5.33
N TRP A 98 2.08 4.75 -6.52
CA TRP A 98 2.71 3.54 -7.05
C TRP A 98 4.22 3.70 -7.25
N LYS A 99 4.66 4.82 -7.83
CA LYS A 99 6.08 5.11 -7.98
C LYS A 99 6.77 5.20 -6.62
N ALA A 100 6.15 5.87 -5.65
CA ALA A 100 6.70 6.01 -4.30
C ALA A 100 6.78 4.68 -3.53
N LEU A 101 5.86 3.74 -3.78
CA LEU A 101 5.94 2.39 -3.24
C LEU A 101 7.13 1.63 -3.84
N LEU A 102 7.27 1.62 -5.17
CA LEU A 102 8.38 0.93 -5.84
C LEU A 102 9.75 1.49 -5.45
N VAL A 103 9.88 2.82 -5.41
CA VAL A 103 11.12 3.48 -4.98
C VAL A 103 11.43 3.15 -3.52
N ALA A 104 10.42 3.15 -2.63
CA ALA A 104 10.63 2.78 -1.24
C ALA A 104 11.08 1.32 -1.09
N THR A 105 10.48 0.38 -1.81
CA THR A 105 10.91 -1.03 -1.81
C THR A 105 12.38 -1.15 -2.23
N ALA A 106 12.80 -0.43 -3.28
CA ALA A 106 14.20 -0.41 -3.71
C ALA A 106 15.13 0.16 -2.62
N VAL A 107 14.73 1.26 -1.96
CA VAL A 107 15.47 1.86 -0.84
C VAL A 107 15.57 0.89 0.35
N ILE A 108 14.49 0.15 0.65
CA ILE A 108 14.48 -0.85 1.72
C ILE A 108 15.46 -1.99 1.39
N CYS A 109 15.38 -2.56 0.18
CA CYS A 109 16.32 -3.60 -0.26
C CYS A 109 17.77 -3.12 -0.18
N MET A 110 18.04 -1.88 -0.63
CA MET A 110 19.36 -1.28 -0.54
C MET A 110 19.80 -1.10 0.92
N GLY A 111 18.90 -0.68 1.81
CA GLY A 111 19.15 -0.58 3.25
C GLY A 111 19.51 -1.92 3.89
N CYS A 112 18.84 -3.01 3.51
CA CYS A 112 19.18 -4.36 3.96
C CYS A 112 20.58 -4.78 3.47
N LEU A 113 20.92 -4.49 2.22
CA LEU A 113 22.26 -4.79 1.67
C LEU A 113 23.36 -3.95 2.34
N ILE A 114 23.09 -2.69 2.64
CA ILE A 114 24.02 -1.82 3.39
C ILE A 114 24.22 -2.36 4.81
N ALA A 115 23.14 -2.77 5.49
CA ALA A 115 23.24 -3.41 6.80
C ALA A 115 24.07 -4.70 6.74
N GLN A 116 23.90 -5.50 5.67
CA GLN A 116 24.70 -6.69 5.42
C GLN A 116 26.19 -6.39 5.22
N GLY A 117 26.53 -5.34 4.46
CA GLY A 117 27.92 -4.93 4.27
C GLY A 117 28.57 -4.32 5.51
N LEU A 118 27.79 -3.65 6.37
CA LEU A 118 28.27 -3.01 7.60
C LEU A 118 28.54 -4.00 8.74
N ASP A 119 27.88 -5.16 8.74
CA ASP A 119 28.00 -6.15 9.83
C ASP A 119 29.32 -6.94 9.81
N ASP A 120 30.22 -6.69 8.85
CA ASP A 120 31.38 -7.56 8.61
C ASP A 120 32.58 -7.31 9.56
N LYS A 121 32.85 -6.08 10.06
CA LYS A 121 34.18 -5.84 10.72
C LYS A 121 34.30 -4.87 11.91
N THR A 122 33.36 -3.97 12.23
CA THR A 122 33.61 -3.02 13.35
C THR A 122 32.38 -2.34 13.96
N ASP A 123 31.24 -2.30 13.25
CA ASP A 123 30.07 -1.50 13.64
C ASP A 123 28.76 -2.32 13.64
N SER A 124 28.80 -3.58 14.11
CA SER A 124 27.65 -4.50 14.15
C SER A 124 26.42 -3.90 14.85
N HIS A 125 26.63 -3.05 15.85
CA HIS A 125 25.52 -2.40 16.57
C HIS A 125 24.76 -1.40 15.67
N LYS A 126 25.46 -0.64 14.82
CA LYS A 126 24.82 0.31 13.90
C LYS A 126 24.11 -0.41 12.76
N ALA A 127 24.68 -1.52 12.29
CA ALA A 127 24.07 -2.36 11.24
C ALA A 127 22.70 -2.90 11.68
N ARG A 128 22.57 -3.34 12.94
CA ARG A 128 21.29 -3.83 13.51
C ARG A 128 20.21 -2.77 13.54
N TYR A 129 20.50 -1.58 14.06
CA TYR A 129 19.52 -0.50 14.11
C TYR A 129 19.14 0.01 12.71
N LEU A 130 20.10 0.02 11.77
CA LEU A 130 19.78 0.34 10.37
C LEU A 130 18.80 -0.68 9.80
N PHE A 131 19.07 -1.97 10.00
CA PHE A 131 18.18 -3.04 9.55
C PHE A 131 16.78 -2.95 10.19
N GLU A 132 16.70 -2.72 11.50
CA GLU A 132 15.42 -2.53 12.20
C GLU A 132 14.64 -1.32 11.65
N ALA A 133 15.31 -0.19 11.39
CA ALA A 133 14.67 0.99 10.80
C ALA A 133 14.09 0.70 9.41
N VAL A 134 14.88 0.02 8.60
CA VAL A 134 14.51 -0.36 7.23
C VAL A 134 13.35 -1.35 7.25
N MET A 135 13.32 -2.30 8.20
CA MET A 135 12.22 -3.24 8.35
C MET A 135 10.95 -2.61 8.90
N ALA A 136 11.05 -1.66 9.83
CA ALA A 136 9.89 -0.90 10.29
C ALA A 136 9.25 -0.12 9.14
N LEU A 137 10.07 0.52 8.30
CA LEU A 137 9.59 1.18 7.09
C LEU A 137 8.93 0.19 6.12
N ALA A 138 9.54 -0.99 5.92
CA ALA A 138 8.98 -2.05 5.08
C ALA A 138 7.60 -2.51 5.54
N LEU A 139 7.42 -2.70 6.86
CA LEU A 139 6.15 -3.11 7.44
C LEU A 139 5.04 -2.06 7.21
N VAL A 140 5.32 -0.79 7.49
CA VAL A 140 4.37 0.31 7.26
C VAL A 140 3.97 0.38 5.80
N ARG A 141 4.93 0.27 4.88
CA ARG A 141 4.67 0.30 3.44
C ARG A 141 3.90 -0.92 2.96
N PHE A 142 4.16 -2.09 3.52
CA PHE A 142 3.41 -3.30 3.21
C PHE A 142 1.93 -3.16 3.61
N LEU A 143 1.66 -2.63 4.80
CA LEU A 143 0.28 -2.37 5.24
C LEU A 143 -0.43 -1.37 4.33
N ARG A 144 0.25 -0.29 3.91
CA ARG A 144 -0.29 0.66 2.93
C ARG A 144 -0.60 0.00 1.58
N MET A 145 0.29 -0.87 1.11
CA MET A 145 0.09 -1.61 -0.13
C MET A 145 -1.16 -2.51 -0.06
N LEU A 146 -1.31 -3.28 1.03
CA LEU A 146 -2.49 -4.12 1.26
C LEU A 146 -3.77 -3.29 1.29
N TRP A 147 -3.73 -2.14 1.96
CA TRP A 147 -4.87 -1.24 2.05
C TRP A 147 -5.27 -0.64 0.70
N LEU A 148 -4.30 -0.24 -0.12
CA LEU A 148 -4.54 0.24 -1.49
C LEU A 148 -5.14 -0.87 -2.37
N LEU A 149 -4.61 -2.09 -2.27
CA LEU A 149 -5.11 -3.24 -3.02
C LEU A 149 -6.55 -3.59 -2.63
N ASP A 150 -6.85 -3.69 -1.33
CA ASP A 150 -8.20 -3.93 -0.81
C ASP A 150 -9.18 -2.84 -1.24
N SER A 151 -8.76 -1.57 -1.20
CA SER A 151 -9.58 -0.46 -1.66
C SER A 151 -9.89 -0.55 -3.16
N MET A 152 -8.93 -0.95 -3.99
CA MET A 152 -9.15 -1.16 -5.42
C MET A 152 -10.07 -2.34 -5.70
N MET A 153 -9.87 -3.47 -5.03
CA MET A 153 -10.74 -4.65 -5.19
C MET A 153 -12.18 -4.32 -4.83
N LYS A 154 -12.42 -3.60 -3.72
CA LYS A 154 -13.76 -3.14 -3.34
C LYS A 154 -14.43 -2.25 -4.39
N VAL A 155 -13.67 -1.41 -5.09
CA VAL A 155 -14.20 -0.60 -6.20
C VAL A 155 -14.54 -1.49 -7.40
N ASN A 156 -13.66 -2.44 -7.74
CA ASN A 156 -13.87 -3.36 -8.84
C ASN A 156 -15.07 -4.30 -8.61
N ASP A 157 -15.21 -4.86 -7.41
CA ASP A 157 -16.33 -5.74 -7.03
C ASP A 157 -17.67 -5.00 -7.09
N ARG A 158 -17.67 -3.71 -6.72
CA ARG A 158 -18.83 -2.84 -6.84
C ARG A 158 -19.18 -2.51 -8.29
N ASP A 159 -18.19 -2.40 -9.16
CA ASP A 159 -18.42 -2.23 -10.61
C ASP A 159 -18.97 -3.52 -11.26
N GLN A 160 -18.65 -4.70 -10.72
CA GLN A 160 -19.15 -5.98 -11.23
C GLN A 160 -20.51 -6.41 -10.65
N SER A 161 -20.84 -5.98 -9.44
CA SER A 161 -22.08 -6.36 -8.75
C SER A 161 -23.26 -5.43 -9.05
N ASP A 162 -23.01 -4.19 -9.48
CA ASP A 162 -24.09 -3.29 -9.87
C ASP A 162 -24.69 -3.74 -11.22
N PRO A 163 -26.03 -3.90 -11.32
CA PRO A 163 -26.68 -4.25 -12.58
C PRO A 163 -26.39 -3.17 -13.63
N GLU A 164 -26.10 -3.59 -14.87
CA GLU A 164 -25.81 -2.67 -15.96
C GLU A 164 -26.83 -1.53 -16.01
N PRO A 165 -26.39 -0.27 -16.23
CA PRO A 165 -27.28 0.86 -16.36
C PRO A 165 -28.35 0.57 -17.39
N ARG A 166 -29.57 0.26 -16.93
CA ARG A 166 -30.69 0.04 -17.83
C ARG A 166 -30.90 1.36 -18.58
N PRO A 167 -30.94 1.35 -19.92
CA PRO A 167 -31.21 2.57 -20.67
C PRO A 167 -32.52 3.16 -20.15
N ALA A 168 -32.54 4.48 -19.96
CA ALA A 168 -33.73 5.19 -19.54
C ALA A 168 -34.90 4.74 -20.45
N PRO A 169 -36.06 4.36 -19.89
CA PRO A 169 -37.20 3.97 -20.70
C PRO A 169 -37.44 5.03 -21.78
N ARG A 170 -37.44 4.62 -23.04
CA ARG A 170 -37.76 5.55 -24.13
C ARG A 170 -39.13 6.14 -23.83
N PHE A 171 -39.25 7.47 -23.88
CA PHE A 171 -40.52 8.15 -23.70
C PHE A 171 -41.53 7.59 -24.71
N ASP A 172 -42.51 6.83 -24.23
CA ASP A 172 -43.58 6.30 -25.06
C ASP A 172 -44.70 7.35 -25.13
N PRO A 173 -44.88 8.08 -26.25
CA PRO A 173 -45.92 9.09 -26.36
C PRO A 173 -47.33 8.50 -26.17
N ASN A 174 -47.50 7.20 -26.39
CA ASN A 174 -48.78 6.51 -26.30
C ASN A 174 -49.06 5.89 -24.92
N TRP A 175 -48.22 6.19 -23.91
CA TRP A 175 -48.36 5.62 -22.56
C TRP A 175 -49.72 5.92 -21.93
N ARG A 176 -50.25 7.14 -22.16
CA ARG A 176 -51.56 7.56 -21.66
C ARG A 176 -52.71 6.78 -22.32
N GLN A 177 -52.62 6.52 -23.62
CA GLN A 177 -53.65 5.77 -24.36
C GLN A 177 -53.73 4.31 -23.91
N ARG A 178 -52.59 3.64 -23.73
CA ARG A 178 -52.56 2.25 -23.24
C ARG A 178 -53.14 2.11 -21.83
N ARG A 179 -52.90 3.09 -20.95
CA ARG A 179 -53.43 3.07 -19.57
C ARG A 179 -54.95 3.20 -19.54
N ARG A 180 -55.52 4.00 -20.45
CA ARG A 180 -56.97 4.17 -20.60
C ARG A 180 -57.65 2.90 -21.10
N ASN A 181 -57.03 2.17 -22.03
CA ASN A 181 -57.59 0.94 -22.59
C ASN A 181 -57.48 -0.28 -21.66
N ARG A 182 -56.65 -0.22 -20.60
CA ARG A 182 -56.56 -1.29 -19.58
C ARG A 182 -57.53 -1.10 -18.41
N ALA A 183 -58.22 0.04 -18.34
CA ALA A 183 -59.16 0.36 -17.27
C ALA A 183 -60.63 0.12 -17.68
N LEU A 184 -60.84 -0.41 -18.89
CA LEU A 184 -62.11 -0.89 -19.43
C LEU A 184 -62.04 -2.41 -19.51
#